data_AF-A0A918NYU4-F1
#
_entry.id   AF-A0A918NYU4-F1
#
_cell.length_a   1.000
_cell.length_b   1.000
_cell.length_c   1.000
_cell.angle_alpha   90.00
_cell.angle_beta   90.00
_cell.angle_gamma   90.00
#
_symmetry.space_group_name_H-M   'P 1'
#
loop_
_entity.id
_entity.type
_entity.pdbx_description
1 polymer ?
#
loop_
_entity_poly.entity_id
_entity_poly.type
_entity_poly.pdbx_seq_one_letter_code
_entity_poly.pdbx_strand_id
1 'polypeptide(L)'
;MSAKRPFFVVGRSNGSQFDVWHTEEAPADPMERNELHEEYRIDALEESASVTLVYAHSEEEARRTVRAEVREAAIRGHIDIAAGRAGRAARRRIQSRRTVQHYRR
;
A
#
# COMPACT_ATOMS: atom_id res chain seq x y z
N MET A 1 8.43 -9.47 27.76
CA MET A 1 8.32 -9.60 26.29
C MET A 1 7.94 -8.24 25.74
N SER A 2 8.72 -7.67 24.81
CA SER A 2 8.40 -6.37 24.21
C SER A 2 7.17 -6.52 23.31
N ALA A 3 6.18 -5.65 23.39
CA ALA A 3 5.02 -5.71 22.50
C ALA A 3 5.44 -5.41 21.05
N LYS A 4 4.74 -5.98 20.06
CA LYS A 4 4.92 -5.63 18.64
C LYS A 4 4.34 -4.25 18.39
N ARG A 5 5.05 -3.43 17.62
CA ARG A 5 4.68 -2.07 17.25
C ARG A 5 4.42 -2.00 15.75
N PRO A 6 3.52 -1.11 15.30
CA PRO A 6 3.19 -0.98 13.90
C PRO A 6 4.29 -0.21 13.15
N PHE A 7 4.57 -0.64 11.92
CA PHE A 7 5.53 -0.02 11.01
C PHE A 7 4.91 0.11 9.62
N PHE A 8 5.10 1.26 8.99
CA PHE A 8 4.85 1.43 7.56
C PHE A 8 6.07 0.98 6.79
N VAL A 9 5.88 0.09 5.83
CA VAL A 9 6.93 -0.38 4.93
C VAL A 9 6.53 0.00 3.51
N VAL A 10 7.32 0.88 2.89
CA VAL A 10 7.16 1.26 1.50
C VAL A 10 8.12 0.43 0.66
N GLY A 11 7.59 -0.27 -0.32
CA GLY A 11 8.41 -1.01 -1.26
C GLY A 11 7.80 -1.10 -2.64
N ARG A 12 8.66 -1.37 -3.61
CA ARG A 12 8.31 -1.41 -5.02
C ARG A 12 8.71 -2.74 -5.62
N SER A 13 7.80 -3.30 -6.43
CA SER A 13 8.13 -4.41 -7.30
C SER A 13 8.74 -3.90 -8.60
N ASN A 14 9.91 -4.42 -8.97
CA ASN A 14 10.57 -4.16 -10.25
C ASN A 14 10.34 -5.33 -11.25
N GLY A 15 9.27 -6.11 -11.06
CA GLY A 15 8.91 -7.26 -11.89
C GLY A 15 9.41 -8.58 -11.30
N SER A 16 10.72 -8.72 -11.07
CA SER A 16 11.32 -9.95 -10.52
C SER A 16 11.80 -9.82 -9.08
N GLN A 17 11.92 -8.60 -8.57
CA GLN A 17 12.40 -8.32 -7.22
C GLN A 17 11.50 -7.30 -6.54
N PHE A 18 11.56 -7.29 -5.22
CA PHE A 18 10.90 -6.31 -4.38
C PHE A 18 11.95 -5.59 -3.55
N ASP A 19 12.03 -4.29 -3.76
CA ASP A 19 12.94 -3.41 -3.05
C ASP A 19 12.15 -2.65 -1.99
N VAL A 20 12.58 -2.76 -0.73
CA VAL A 20 12.08 -1.91 0.35
C VAL A 20 12.82 -0.58 0.26
N TRP A 21 12.07 0.50 0.09
CA TRP A 21 12.61 1.85 -0.07
C TRP A 21 12.61 2.61 1.25
N HIS A 22 11.54 2.45 2.02
CA HIS A 22 11.38 3.19 3.27
C HIS A 22 10.70 2.33 4.32
N THR A 23 11.05 2.56 5.58
CA THR A 23 10.37 1.95 6.72
C THR A 23 10.32 2.96 7.85
N GLU A 24 9.14 3.12 8.43
CA GLU A 24 8.87 4.08 9.50
C GLU A 24 8.02 3.42 10.60
N GLU A 25 8.26 3.79 11.85
CA GLU A 25 7.36 3.39 12.95
C GLU A 25 6.05 4.16 12.82
N ALA A 26 4.95 3.44 12.69
CA ALA A 26 3.64 4.04 12.54
C ALA A 26 3.12 4.53 13.90
N PRO A 27 2.20 5.51 13.93
CA PRO A 27 1.59 5.95 15.17
C PRO A 27 0.90 4.80 15.92
N ALA A 28 1.00 4.86 17.24
CA ALA A 28 0.28 3.94 18.12
C ALA A 28 -1.23 4.15 18.02
N ASP A 29 -1.67 5.39 17.82
CA ASP A 29 -3.06 5.75 17.65
C ASP A 29 -3.64 5.15 16.36
N PRO A 30 -4.75 4.38 16.43
CA PRO A 30 -5.34 3.76 15.26
C PRO A 30 -5.91 4.72 14.21
N MET A 31 -6.40 5.89 14.62
CA MET A 31 -6.99 6.86 13.70
C MET A 31 -5.90 7.57 12.92
N GLU A 32 -4.90 8.12 13.63
CA GLU A 32 -3.73 8.78 13.04
C GLU A 32 -2.98 7.82 12.10
N ARG A 33 -2.82 6.56 12.52
CA ARG A 33 -2.22 5.52 11.68
C ARG A 33 -3.03 5.28 10.41
N ASN A 34 -4.36 5.28 10.47
CA ASN A 34 -5.18 5.03 9.29
C ASN A 34 -5.10 6.20 8.30
N GLU A 35 -5.09 7.44 8.81
CA GLU A 35 -4.94 8.65 8.00
C GLU A 35 -3.59 8.67 7.27
N LEU A 36 -2.48 8.46 8.00
CA LEU A 36 -1.14 8.39 7.40
C LEU A 36 -0.98 7.22 6.43
N HIS A 37 -1.61 6.08 6.73
CA HIS A 37 -1.58 4.93 5.82
C HIS A 37 -2.25 5.25 4.48
N GLU A 38 -3.35 6.00 4.50
CA GLU A 38 -4.05 6.41 3.28
C GLU A 38 -3.23 7.44 2.50
N GLU A 39 -2.63 8.42 3.18
CA GLU A 39 -1.71 9.39 2.58
C GLU A 39 -0.51 8.70 1.90
N TYR A 40 0.23 7.87 2.64
CA TYR A 40 1.37 7.13 2.09
C TYR A 40 0.95 6.20 0.94
N ARG A 41 -0.26 5.63 0.98
CA ARG A 41 -0.77 4.81 -0.12
C ARG A 41 -1.00 5.65 -1.37
N ILE A 42 -1.54 6.85 -1.25
CA ILE A 42 -1.75 7.79 -2.36
C ILE A 42 -0.39 8.16 -2.98
N ASP A 43 0.59 8.54 -2.16
CA ASP A 43 1.92 8.91 -2.64
C ASP A 43 2.63 7.73 -3.32
N ALA A 44 2.57 6.55 -2.71
CA ALA A 44 3.15 5.34 -3.28
C ALA A 44 2.49 4.96 -4.62
N LEU A 45 1.18 5.19 -4.78
CA LEU A 45 0.48 4.96 -6.04
C LEU A 45 1.04 5.85 -7.16
N GLU A 46 1.39 7.09 -6.87
CA GLU A 46 1.99 8.01 -7.86
C GLU A 46 3.38 7.53 -8.29
N GLU A 47 4.15 6.94 -7.37
CA GLU A 47 5.51 6.43 -7.62
C GLU A 47 5.55 4.97 -8.12
N SER A 48 4.40 4.35 -8.36
CA SER A 48 4.29 2.90 -8.65
C SER A 48 4.91 2.02 -7.56
N ALA A 49 4.89 2.49 -6.32
CA ALA A 49 5.26 1.78 -5.10
C ALA A 49 4.01 1.25 -4.38
N SER A 50 4.22 0.57 -3.26
CA SER A 50 3.17 0.05 -2.38
C SER A 50 3.55 0.23 -0.93
N VAL A 51 2.55 0.46 -0.09
CA VAL A 51 2.71 0.61 1.36
C VAL A 51 2.02 -0.55 2.05
N THR A 52 2.72 -1.16 3.01
CA THR A 52 2.23 -2.25 3.83
C THR A 52 2.42 -1.90 5.30
N LEU A 53 1.36 -2.05 6.10
CA LEU A 53 1.43 -1.93 7.55
C LEU A 53 1.82 -3.29 8.17
N VAL A 54 2.91 -3.32 8.95
CA VAL A 54 3.42 -4.54 9.60
C VAL A 54 3.62 -4.33 11.09
N TYR A 55 3.23 -5.32 11.90
CA TYR A 55 3.49 -5.32 13.34
C TYR A 55 4.75 -6.13 13.65
N ALA A 56 5.77 -5.48 14.21
CA ALA A 56 7.08 -6.06 14.48
C ALA A 56 7.71 -5.53 15.77
N HIS A 57 8.74 -6.20 16.31
CA HIS A 57 9.49 -5.69 17.47
C HIS A 57 10.56 -4.67 17.08
N SER A 58 11.01 -4.72 15.82
CA SER A 58 11.98 -3.79 15.24
C SER A 58 11.71 -3.53 13.75
N GLU A 59 12.30 -2.45 13.24
CA GLU A 59 12.27 -2.09 11.83
C GLU A 59 12.84 -3.22 10.93
N GLU A 60 13.92 -3.87 11.37
CA GLU A 60 14.55 -4.96 10.66
C GLU A 60 13.63 -6.19 10.55
N GLU A 61 12.88 -6.49 11.60
CA GLU A 61 11.87 -7.55 11.58
C GLU A 61 10.70 -7.18 10.64
N ALA A 62 10.26 -5.92 10.64
CA ALA A 62 9.23 -5.44 9.71
C ALA A 62 9.67 -5.62 8.25
N ARG A 63 10.90 -5.20 7.91
CA ARG A 63 11.49 -5.36 6.57
C ARG A 63 11.60 -6.82 6.16
N ARG A 64 12.01 -7.72 7.07
CA ARG A 64 12.09 -9.16 6.80
C ARG A 64 10.72 -9.77 6.54
N THR A 65 9.72 -9.38 7.32
CA THR A 65 8.34 -9.86 7.18
C THR A 65 7.79 -9.51 5.80
N VAL A 66 7.91 -8.25 5.36
CA VAL A 66 7.43 -7.84 4.03
C VAL A 66 8.16 -8.58 2.91
N ARG A 67 9.49 -8.75 3.01
CA ARG A 67 10.24 -9.51 2.00
C ARG A 67 9.77 -10.97 1.90
N ALA A 68 9.44 -11.60 3.03
CA ALA A 68 8.91 -12.95 3.06
C ALA A 68 7.52 -13.03 2.41
N GLU A 69 6.60 -12.13 2.79
CA GLU A 69 5.24 -12.08 2.25
C GLU A 69 5.22 -11.84 0.74
N VAL A 70 6.04 -10.88 0.25
CA VAL A 70 6.12 -10.61 -1.19
C VAL A 70 6.69 -11.79 -1.96
N ARG A 71 7.69 -12.48 -1.40
CA ARG A 71 8.25 -13.70 -2.00
C ARG A 71 7.19 -14.78 -2.10
N GLU A 72 6.38 -14.99 -1.06
CA GLU A 72 5.29 -15.96 -1.09
C GLU A 72 4.19 -15.59 -2.07
N ALA A 73 3.80 -14.31 -2.13
CA ALA A 73 2.78 -13.81 -3.06
C ALA A 73 3.24 -13.93 -4.52
N ALA A 74 4.53 -13.66 -4.80
CA ALA A 74 5.13 -13.84 -6.11
C ALA A 74 5.16 -15.32 -6.54
N ILE A 75 5.50 -16.24 -5.62
CA ILE A 75 5.50 -17.69 -5.88
C ILE A 75 4.08 -18.20 -6.18
N ARG A 76 3.05 -17.68 -5.51
CA ARG A 76 1.65 -18.07 -5.75
C ARG A 76 1.05 -17.48 -7.04
N GLY A 77 1.80 -16.68 -7.81
CA GLY A 77 1.29 -16.02 -9.01
C GLY A 77 0.24 -14.93 -8.71
N HIS A 78 0.15 -14.51 -7.46
CA HIS A 78 -0.80 -13.51 -6.97
C HIS A 78 -0.02 -12.23 -6.65
N ILE A 79 0.57 -11.61 -7.68
CA ILE A 79 0.90 -10.19 -7.60
C ILE A 79 -0.42 -9.41 -7.79
N ASP A 80 -1.31 -9.59 -6.82
CA ASP A 80 -2.30 -8.61 -6.40
C ASP A 80 -1.66 -7.80 -5.26
N ILE A 81 -0.56 -7.13 -5.57
CA ILE A 81 -0.21 -5.92 -4.81
C ILE A 81 -1.29 -4.92 -5.19
N ALA A 82 -2.31 -4.82 -4.33
CA ALA A 82 -3.58 -4.11 -4.46
C ALA A 82 -3.46 -2.57 -4.54
N ALA A 83 -2.51 -2.09 -5.34
CA ALA A 83 -2.31 -0.69 -5.72
C ALA A 83 -1.93 -0.54 -7.20
N GLY A 84 -1.22 -1.49 -7.83
CA GLY A 84 -0.68 -1.26 -9.18
C GLY A 84 -1.56 -1.66 -10.37
N ARG A 85 -2.47 -2.64 -10.22
CA ARG A 85 -3.24 -3.20 -11.36
C ARG A 85 -4.68 -2.71 -11.48
N ALA A 86 -5.28 -2.22 -10.39
CA ALA A 86 -6.64 -1.65 -10.40
C ALA A 86 -6.69 -0.23 -11.01
N GLY A 87 -5.56 0.50 -11.04
CA GLY A 87 -5.49 1.87 -11.58
C GLY A 87 -5.73 1.97 -13.09
N ARG A 88 -5.52 0.90 -13.87
CA ARG A 88 -5.83 0.89 -15.31
C ARG A 88 -7.27 0.49 -15.66
N ALA A 89 -7.99 -0.16 -14.75
CA ALA A 89 -9.41 -0.50 -14.95
C ALA A 89 -10.37 0.57 -14.37
N ALA A 90 -9.97 1.26 -13.28
CA ALA A 90 -10.79 2.30 -12.66
C ALA A 90 -10.88 3.61 -13.48
N ARG A 91 -9.86 3.89 -14.32
CA ARG A 91 -9.86 5.07 -15.22
C ARG A 91 -10.95 5.07 -16.28
N ARG A 92 -11.70 3.98 -16.48
CA ARG A 92 -12.80 3.92 -17.46
C ARG A 92 -14.21 4.11 -16.88
N ARG A 93 -14.37 4.26 -15.56
CA ARG A 93 -15.70 4.42 -14.93
C ARG A 93 -15.93 5.73 -14.15
N ILE A 94 -14.89 6.54 -13.92
CA ILE A 94 -15.02 7.84 -13.21
C ILE A 94 -15.01 9.04 -14.19
N GLN A 95 -15.23 8.82 -15.49
CA GLN A 95 -15.56 9.90 -16.43
C GLN A 95 -17.00 9.87 -16.94
N SER A 96 -17.77 8.82 -16.64
CA SER A 96 -19.14 8.69 -17.17
C SER A 96 -20.25 8.98 -16.14
N ARG A 97 -19.90 9.57 -14.98
CA ARG A 97 -20.86 9.89 -13.90
C ARG A 97 -20.94 11.37 -13.53
N ARG A 98 -20.39 12.26 -14.37
CA ARG A 98 -20.44 13.72 -14.18
C ARG A 98 -21.22 14.45 -15.28
N THR A 99 -22.29 13.82 -15.80
CA THR A 99 -23.21 14.48 -16.74
C THR A 99 -24.67 14.04 -16.58
N VAL A 100 -25.19 14.09 -15.35
CA VAL A 100 -26.63 14.18 -15.07
C VAL A 100 -26.68 14.91 -13.71
N GLN A 101 -27.20 16.12 -13.51
CA GLN A 101 -28.44 16.75 -13.96
C GLN A 101 -28.32 18.30 -13.89
N HIS A 102 -29.42 18.99 -14.21
CA HIS A 102 -29.73 20.44 -14.24
C HIS A 102 -29.61 21.01 -15.66
N TYR A 103 -30.69 21.34 -16.39
CA TYR A 103 -31.93 22.00 -15.96
C TYR A 103 -33.18 21.42 -16.62
N ARG A 104 -34.23 21.32 -15.80
CA ARG A 104 -35.64 21.19 -16.18
C ARG A 104 -36.18 22.61 -16.37
N ARG A 105 -36.78 22.92 -17.51
CA ARG A 105 -37.92 23.84 -17.59
C ARG A 105 -38.79 23.45 -18.77
#